data_AF-V7BXE5-F1
#
_entry.id   AF-V7BXE5-F1
#
_cell.length_a   1.000
_cell.length_b   1.000
_cell.length_c   1.000
_cell.angle_alpha   90.00
_cell.angle_beta   90.00
_cell.angle_gamma   90.00
#
_symmetry.space_group_name_H-M   'P 1'
#
loop_
_entity.id
_entity.type
_entity.pdbx_description
1 polymer ?
#
loop_
_entity_poly.entity_id
_entity_poly.type
_entity_poly.pdbx_seq_one_letter_code
_entity_poly.pdbx_strand_id
1 'polypeptide(L)'
;MLLEMIRKRRKAVQKFLKKDIADLLSYGLDDNAYGRAEGLLLEQNMLFCYELVGEFANCLLSNVRDLCKQRDCPDKCKEAVQSLIYAAPRFSDLPELRQLRTLFTSKFENTLETYISKEFVDKLRQVPPSKEMKIQLLRDLAQEFCVEWDSKALEQRLHSPLLLLE
;
A
#
# COMPACT_ATOMS: atom_id res chain seq x y z
N MET A 1 11.60 -5.24 -15.90
CA MET A 1 12.19 -5.40 -14.55
C MET A 1 11.14 -5.97 -13.60
N LEU A 2 11.56 -6.72 -12.58
CA LEU A 2 10.68 -7.43 -11.63
C LEU A 2 9.65 -6.51 -10.95
N LEU A 3 10.08 -5.33 -10.48
CA LEU A 3 9.20 -4.32 -9.88
C LEU A 3 8.03 -3.91 -10.78
N GLU A 4 8.30 -3.67 -12.08
CA GLU A 4 7.27 -3.31 -13.05
C GLU A 4 6.26 -4.45 -13.28
N MET A 5 6.73 -5.70 -13.27
CA MET A 5 5.85 -6.86 -13.37
C MET A 5 4.94 -6.99 -12.15
N ILE A 6 5.49 -6.81 -10.94
CA ILE A 6 4.72 -6.83 -9.69
C ILE A 6 3.65 -5.74 -9.70
N ARG A 7 4.02 -4.50 -10.04
CA ARG A 7 3.09 -3.37 -10.14
C ARG A 7 1.96 -3.64 -11.13
N LYS A 8 2.28 -4.15 -12.33
CA LYS A 8 1.26 -4.51 -13.34
C LYS A 8 0.29 -5.55 -12.83
N ARG A 9 0.80 -6.61 -12.18
CA ARG A 9 -0.04 -7.65 -11.57
C ARG A 9 -0.98 -7.07 -10.52
N ARG A 10 -0.46 -6.25 -9.61
CA ARG A 10 -1.24 -5.60 -8.54
C ARG A 10 -2.32 -4.65 -9.09
N LYS A 11 -1.98 -3.84 -10.11
CA LYS A 11 -2.96 -2.99 -10.82
C LYS A 11 -4.09 -3.81 -11.44
N ALA A 12 -3.77 -4.97 -12.01
CA ALA A 12 -4.78 -5.88 -12.54
C ALA A 12 -5.69 -6.45 -11.43
N VAL A 13 -5.12 -6.85 -10.28
CA VAL A 13 -5.88 -7.30 -9.11
C VAL A 13 -6.81 -6.20 -8.59
N GLN A 14 -6.32 -4.96 -8.45
CA GLN A 14 -7.17 -3.84 -8.03
C GLN A 14 -8.32 -3.60 -9.00
N LYS A 15 -8.05 -3.60 -10.31
CA LYS A 15 -9.10 -3.42 -11.33
C LYS A 15 -10.17 -4.52 -11.22
N PHE A 16 -9.76 -5.77 -10.99
CA PHE A 16 -10.67 -6.88 -10.76
C PHE A 16 -11.50 -6.67 -9.49
N LEU A 17 -10.87 -6.36 -8.35
CA LEU A 17 -11.56 -6.16 -7.07
C LEU A 17 -12.55 -4.99 -7.11
N LYS A 18 -12.18 -3.88 -7.77
CA LYS A 18 -13.09 -2.75 -7.98
C LYS A 18 -14.36 -3.18 -8.72
N LYS A 19 -14.19 -3.93 -9.81
CA LYS A 19 -15.30 -4.42 -10.63
C LYS A 19 -16.17 -5.43 -9.86
N ASP A 20 -15.54 -6.38 -9.16
CA ASP A 20 -16.21 -7.37 -8.30
C ASP A 20 -17.07 -6.68 -7.23
N ILE A 21 -16.52 -5.67 -6.53
CA ILE A 21 -17.26 -4.89 -5.54
C ILE A 21 -18.43 -4.14 -6.18
N ALA A 22 -18.22 -3.45 -7.30
CA ALA A 22 -19.28 -2.73 -7.98
C ALA A 22 -20.42 -3.67 -8.43
N ASP A 23 -20.07 -4.86 -8.95
CA ASP A 23 -21.05 -5.86 -9.36
C ASP A 23 -21.84 -6.37 -8.13
N LEU A 24 -21.17 -6.65 -7.00
CA LEU A 24 -21.84 -7.03 -5.74
C LEU A 24 -22.83 -5.96 -5.26
N LEU A 25 -22.45 -4.67 -5.31
CA LEU A 25 -23.34 -3.56 -4.96
C LEU A 25 -24.57 -3.51 -5.88
N SER A 26 -24.38 -3.72 -7.19
CA SER A 26 -25.47 -3.73 -8.17
C SER A 26 -26.48 -4.87 -7.95
N TYR A 27 -26.04 -5.97 -7.34
CA TYR A 27 -26.89 -7.10 -6.95
C TYR A 27 -27.47 -7.00 -5.53
N GLY A 28 -27.21 -5.90 -4.82
CA GLY A 28 -27.65 -5.70 -3.43
C GLY A 28 -26.91 -6.57 -2.40
N LEU A 29 -25.74 -7.10 -2.75
CA LEU A 29 -24.92 -7.97 -1.91
C LEU A 29 -23.94 -7.15 -1.06
N ASP A 30 -24.47 -6.22 -0.27
CA ASP A 30 -23.67 -5.21 0.46
C ASP A 30 -22.66 -5.83 1.45
N ASP A 31 -23.05 -6.87 2.18
CA ASP A 31 -22.18 -7.52 3.17
C ASP A 31 -20.97 -8.18 2.49
N ASN A 32 -21.17 -8.77 1.31
CA ASN A 32 -20.11 -9.31 0.48
C ASN A 32 -19.21 -8.20 -0.05
N ALA A 33 -19.79 -7.11 -0.57
CA ALA A 33 -19.04 -5.96 -1.05
C ALA A 33 -18.17 -5.36 0.07
N TYR A 34 -18.74 -5.19 1.25
CA TYR A 34 -18.05 -4.72 2.46
C TYR A 34 -16.92 -5.65 2.89
N GLY A 35 -17.13 -6.97 2.84
CA GLY A 35 -16.09 -7.97 3.09
C GLY A 35 -14.92 -7.88 2.09
N ARG A 36 -15.18 -7.49 0.84
CA ARG A 36 -14.15 -7.31 -0.20
C ARG A 36 -13.45 -5.96 -0.16
N ALA A 37 -14.08 -4.93 0.42
CA ALA A 37 -13.50 -3.59 0.56
C ALA A 37 -12.16 -3.59 1.30
N GLU A 38 -12.03 -4.43 2.33
CA GLU A 38 -10.79 -4.58 3.09
C GLU A 38 -9.62 -5.02 2.21
N GLY A 39 -9.83 -6.08 1.41
CA GLY A 39 -8.83 -6.60 0.49
C GLY A 39 -8.39 -5.56 -0.54
N LEU A 40 -9.33 -4.76 -1.07
CA LEU A 40 -9.00 -3.69 -2.01
C LEU A 40 -8.18 -2.57 -1.36
N LEU A 41 -8.53 -2.13 -0.15
CA LEU A 41 -7.78 -1.09 0.57
C LEU A 41 -6.34 -1.54 0.90
N LEU A 42 -6.17 -2.79 1.34
CA LEU A 42 -4.84 -3.35 1.59
C LEU A 42 -4.04 -3.50 0.30
N GLU A 43 -4.68 -3.90 -0.80
CA GLU A 43 -4.01 -3.99 -2.10
C GLU A 43 -3.63 -2.60 -2.66
N GLN A 44 -4.43 -1.57 -2.41
CA GLN A 44 -4.11 -0.17 -2.70
C GLN A 44 -2.89 0.31 -1.92
N ASN A 45 -2.85 0.07 -0.62
CA ASN A 45 -1.71 0.41 0.22
C ASN A 45 -0.44 -0.32 -0.26
N MET A 46 -0.56 -1.61 -0.62
CA MET A 46 0.60 -2.36 -1.12
C MET A 46 1.10 -1.84 -2.45
N LEU A 47 0.23 -1.57 -3.43
CA LEU A 47 0.65 -0.97 -4.70
C LEU A 47 1.37 0.36 -4.49
N PHE A 48 0.82 1.22 -3.62
CA PHE A 48 1.45 2.49 -3.24
C PHE A 48 2.87 2.28 -2.70
N CYS A 49 3.05 1.31 -1.80
CA CYS A 49 4.39 0.98 -1.30
C CYS A 49 5.34 0.52 -2.42
N TYR A 50 4.89 -0.29 -3.39
CA TYR A 50 5.73 -0.63 -4.55
C TYR A 50 6.02 0.58 -5.45
N GLU A 51 5.10 1.54 -5.58
CA GLU A 51 5.32 2.79 -6.31
C GLU A 51 6.43 3.62 -5.65
N LEU A 52 6.34 3.85 -4.33
CA LEU A 52 7.39 4.52 -3.54
C LEU A 52 8.74 3.81 -3.61
N VAL A 53 8.79 2.48 -3.57
CA VAL A 53 10.06 1.73 -3.71
C VAL A 53 10.78 2.09 -5.02
N GLY A 54 10.06 2.25 -6.13
CA GLY A 54 10.69 2.65 -7.39
C GLY A 54 11.03 4.13 -7.45
N GLU A 55 10.28 5.00 -6.79
CA GLU A 55 10.65 6.41 -6.64
C GLU A 55 11.96 6.56 -5.84
N PHE A 56 12.08 5.84 -4.74
CA PHE A 56 13.32 5.75 -3.97
C PHE A 56 14.46 5.19 -4.80
N ALA A 57 14.25 4.10 -5.54
CA ALA A 57 15.27 3.55 -6.44
C ALA A 57 15.71 4.58 -7.51
N ASN A 58 14.78 5.31 -8.10
CA ASN A 58 15.07 6.38 -9.08
C ASN A 58 15.86 7.54 -8.45
N CYS A 59 15.50 7.94 -7.22
CA CYS A 59 16.25 8.94 -6.47
C CYS A 59 17.71 8.49 -6.24
N LEU A 60 17.91 7.24 -5.82
CA LEU A 60 19.26 6.72 -5.59
C LEU A 60 20.07 6.59 -6.89
N LEU A 61 19.46 6.09 -7.96
CA LEU A 61 20.11 6.00 -9.27
C LEU A 61 20.54 7.38 -9.79
N SER A 62 19.68 8.39 -9.66
CA SER A 62 19.97 9.77 -10.07
C SER A 62 21.14 10.39 -9.29
N ASN A 63 21.46 9.84 -8.12
CA ASN A 63 22.49 10.34 -7.21
C ASN A 63 23.60 9.32 -6.95
N VAL A 64 23.72 8.28 -7.79
CA VAL A 64 24.62 7.15 -7.57
C VAL A 64 26.09 7.58 -7.45
N ARG A 65 26.51 8.59 -8.22
CA ARG A 65 27.88 9.12 -8.16
C ARG A 65 28.21 9.68 -6.78
N ASP A 66 27.31 10.46 -6.21
CA ASP A 66 27.49 11.05 -4.88
C ASP A 66 27.44 9.96 -3.80
N LEU A 67 26.47 9.07 -3.90
CA LEU A 67 26.33 7.90 -3.01
C LEU A 67 27.55 6.99 -3.03
N CYS A 68 28.28 6.88 -4.14
CA CYS A 68 29.52 6.09 -4.23
C CYS A 68 30.73 6.84 -3.64
N LYS A 69 30.90 8.12 -3.95
CA LYS A 69 32.09 8.90 -3.60
C LYS A 69 32.10 9.44 -2.17
N GLN A 70 30.93 9.82 -1.65
CA GLN A 70 30.82 10.44 -0.35
C GLN A 70 30.79 9.38 0.75
N ARG A 71 31.33 9.75 1.92
CA ARG A 71 31.26 8.95 3.14
C ARG A 71 29.84 8.99 3.71
N ASP A 72 29.25 10.17 3.75
CA ASP A 72 27.90 10.40 4.27
C ASP A 72 26.86 10.30 3.16
N CYS A 73 25.62 9.96 3.54
CA CYS A 73 24.51 9.89 2.60
C CYS A 73 24.07 11.32 2.21
N PRO A 74 23.96 11.66 0.91
CA PRO A 74 23.43 12.94 0.48
C PRO A 74 22.03 13.19 1.07
N ASP A 75 21.75 14.42 1.54
CA ASP A 75 20.48 14.75 2.22
C ASP A 75 19.24 14.32 1.44
N LYS A 76 19.23 14.59 0.12
CA LYS A 76 18.19 14.19 -0.83
C LYS A 76 17.93 12.68 -0.92
N CYS A 77 18.89 11.85 -0.51
CA CYS A 77 18.81 10.39 -0.57
C CYS A 77 18.54 9.73 0.78
N LYS A 78 18.62 10.47 1.90
CA LYS A 78 18.50 9.89 3.25
C LYS A 78 17.17 9.16 3.44
N GLU A 79 16.07 9.77 3.00
CA GLU A 79 14.74 9.15 3.08
C GLU A 79 14.62 7.90 2.21
N ALA A 80 15.13 7.96 0.98
CA ALA A 80 15.12 6.82 0.07
C ALA A 80 15.94 5.65 0.62
N VAL A 81 17.16 5.90 1.09
CA VAL A 81 18.02 4.87 1.68
C VAL A 81 17.33 4.19 2.86
N GLN A 82 16.79 4.98 3.79
CA GLN A 82 16.20 4.42 5.00
C GLN A 82 14.89 3.71 4.78
N SER A 83 14.05 4.25 3.90
CA SER A 83 12.79 3.60 3.54
C SER A 83 13.04 2.26 2.85
N LEU A 84 14.09 2.14 2.02
CA LEU A 84 14.46 0.86 1.39
C LEU A 84 15.10 -0.14 2.38
N ILE A 85 15.93 0.33 3.32
CA ILE A 85 16.44 -0.52 4.42
C ILE A 85 15.27 -1.09 5.24
N TYR A 86 14.31 -0.23 5.58
CA TYR A 86 13.08 -0.63 6.27
C TYR A 86 12.21 -1.58 5.43
N ALA A 87 12.11 -1.37 4.12
CA ALA A 87 11.31 -2.20 3.21
C ALA A 87 11.90 -3.63 3.07
N ALA A 88 13.22 -3.75 2.96
CA ALA A 88 13.89 -4.99 2.58
C ALA A 88 13.44 -6.31 3.28
N PRO A 89 13.20 -6.36 4.61
CA PRO A 89 12.70 -7.58 5.25
C PRO A 89 11.22 -7.89 4.94
N ARG A 90 10.44 -6.91 4.47
CA ARG A 90 8.98 -6.97 4.28
C ARG A 90 8.57 -7.30 2.84
N PHE A 91 9.49 -7.20 1.89
CA PHE A 91 9.26 -7.45 0.46
C PHE A 91 10.01 -8.72 0.03
N SER A 92 9.40 -9.88 0.26
CA SER A 92 10.01 -11.17 -0.08
C SER A 92 10.10 -11.43 -1.58
N ASP A 93 9.26 -10.78 -2.39
CA ASP A 93 9.21 -10.88 -3.84
C ASP A 93 10.14 -9.89 -4.56
N LEU A 94 10.90 -9.09 -3.81
CA LEU A 94 11.88 -8.14 -4.34
C LEU A 94 13.26 -8.33 -3.65
N PRO A 95 13.97 -9.43 -3.95
CA PRO A 95 15.22 -9.80 -3.28
C PRO A 95 16.34 -8.76 -3.42
N GLU A 96 16.29 -7.91 -4.46
CA GLU A 96 17.23 -6.81 -4.69
C GLU A 96 17.25 -5.82 -3.52
N LEU A 97 16.13 -5.64 -2.80
CA LEU A 97 16.09 -4.79 -1.62
C LEU A 97 16.98 -5.30 -0.49
N ARG A 98 17.18 -6.62 -0.38
CA ARG A 98 18.07 -7.20 0.64
C ARG A 98 19.52 -6.86 0.35
N GLN A 99 19.91 -6.84 -0.93
CA GLN A 99 21.25 -6.45 -1.35
C GLN A 99 21.50 -4.96 -1.07
N LEU A 100 20.52 -4.11 -1.42
CA LEU A 100 20.57 -2.68 -1.10
C LEU A 100 20.65 -2.43 0.40
N ARG A 101 19.89 -3.18 1.21
CA ARG A 101 19.98 -3.09 2.67
C ARG A 101 21.39 -3.36 3.15
N THR A 102 21.99 -4.49 2.77
CA THR A 102 23.37 -4.84 3.19
C THR A 102 24.36 -3.74 2.81
N LEU A 103 24.27 -3.21 1.59
CA LEU A 103 25.17 -2.17 1.11
C LEU A 103 25.00 -0.85 1.88
N PHE A 104 23.77 -0.40 2.08
CA PHE A 104 23.51 0.87 2.76
C PHE A 104 23.69 0.80 4.27
N THR A 105 23.35 -0.32 4.90
CA THR A 105 23.64 -0.57 6.32
C THR A 105 25.15 -0.52 6.55
N SER A 106 25.95 -1.22 5.73
CA SER A 106 27.41 -1.17 5.84
C SER A 106 28.02 0.22 5.64
N LYS A 107 27.35 1.10 4.89
CA LYS A 107 27.89 2.41 4.50
C LYS A 107 27.38 3.58 5.35
N PHE A 108 26.11 3.56 5.77
CA PHE A 108 25.41 4.75 6.26
C PHE A 108 24.62 4.57 7.57
N GLU A 109 24.50 3.35 8.13
CA GLU A 109 23.55 3.00 9.22
C GLU A 109 23.54 3.99 10.39
N ASN A 110 24.73 4.42 10.86
CA ASN A 110 24.86 5.27 12.04
C ASN A 110 24.37 6.72 11.87
N THR A 111 23.85 7.13 10.70
CA THR A 111 23.55 8.54 10.41
C THR A 111 22.09 8.85 10.07
N LEU A 112 21.20 7.85 10.04
CA LEU A 112 19.99 7.98 9.24
C LEU A 112 18.64 7.66 9.93
N GLU A 113 18.55 7.17 11.17
CA GLU A 113 17.30 6.58 11.71
C GLU A 113 16.05 7.49 11.64
N THR A 114 16.22 8.81 11.58
CA THR A 114 15.13 9.79 11.59
C THR A 114 14.50 10.10 10.22
N TYR A 115 15.02 9.54 9.13
CA TYR A 115 14.63 9.97 7.77
C TYR A 115 13.61 9.05 7.07
N ILE A 116 13.01 8.07 7.74
CA ILE A 116 12.07 7.12 7.08
C ILE A 116 10.76 7.83 6.68
N SER A 117 10.27 7.55 5.47
CA SER A 117 8.96 8.00 5.01
C SER A 117 7.84 7.45 5.91
N LYS A 118 7.15 8.35 6.64
CA LYS A 118 6.07 7.98 7.56
C LYS A 118 4.90 7.33 6.83
N GLU A 119 4.52 7.89 5.68
CA GLU A 119 3.44 7.36 4.86
C GLU A 119 3.76 5.94 4.38
N PHE A 120 5.00 5.70 3.91
CA PHE A 120 5.45 4.37 3.54
C PHE A 120 5.34 3.37 4.69
N VAL A 121 5.79 3.76 5.88
CA VAL A 121 5.71 2.91 7.09
C VAL A 121 4.25 2.59 7.45
N ASP A 122 3.39 3.60 7.48
CA ASP A 122 2.00 3.44 7.87
C ASP A 122 1.23 2.54 6.90
N LYS A 123 1.45 2.71 5.59
CA LYS A 123 0.85 1.88 4.55
C LYS A 123 1.38 0.44 4.58
N LEU A 124 2.66 0.26 4.87
CA LEU A 124 3.29 -1.06 4.93
C LEU A 124 2.92 -1.88 6.17
N ARG A 125 2.45 -1.24 7.25
CA ARG A 125 1.93 -1.94 8.45
C ARG A 125 0.66 -2.74 8.19
N GLN A 126 -0.05 -2.47 7.10
CA GLN A 126 -1.31 -3.13 6.73
C GLN A 126 -2.31 -3.17 7.90
N VAL A 127 -2.45 -2.04 8.61
CA VAL A 127 -3.43 -1.91 9.68
C VAL A 127 -4.83 -2.14 9.09
N PRO A 128 -5.69 -2.98 9.71
CA PRO A 128 -7.04 -3.21 9.23
C PRO A 128 -7.79 -1.89 9.05
N PRO A 129 -8.43 -1.66 7.88
CA PRO A 129 -9.15 -0.43 7.62
C PRO A 129 -10.38 -0.29 8.52
N SER A 130 -10.68 0.95 8.90
CA SER A 130 -11.86 1.24 9.71
C SER A 130 -13.15 0.96 8.95
N LYS A 131 -14.26 0.83 9.68
CA LYS A 131 -15.60 0.70 9.08
C LYS A 131 -15.88 1.86 8.12
N GLU A 132 -15.56 3.09 8.54
CA GLU A 132 -15.75 4.31 7.74
C GLU A 132 -14.95 4.26 6.44
N MET A 133 -13.67 3.86 6.49
CA MET A 133 -12.85 3.75 5.27
C MET A 133 -13.44 2.75 4.28
N LYS A 134 -13.98 1.62 4.78
CA LYS A 134 -14.62 0.62 3.93
C LYS A 134 -15.91 1.15 3.33
N ILE A 135 -16.77 1.78 4.12
CA ILE A 135 -18.02 2.37 3.62
C ILE A 135 -17.73 3.47 2.59
N GLN A 136 -16.76 4.34 2.86
CA GLN A 136 -16.38 5.40 1.92
C GLN A 136 -15.87 4.82 0.60
N LEU A 137 -15.04 3.77 0.64
CA LEU A 137 -14.61 3.07 -0.58
C LEU A 137 -15.80 2.53 -1.38
N LEU A 138 -16.80 1.94 -0.72
CA LEU A 138 -18.00 1.44 -1.39
C LEU A 138 -18.78 2.58 -2.06
N ARG A 139 -18.93 3.74 -1.40
CA ARG A 139 -19.56 4.94 -1.98
C ARG A 139 -18.78 5.42 -3.21
N ASP A 140 -17.46 5.51 -3.10
CA ASP A 140 -16.59 5.95 -4.20
C ASP A 140 -16.70 5.02 -5.42
N LEU A 141 -16.76 3.70 -5.18
CA LEU A 141 -16.92 2.71 -6.25
C LEU A 141 -18.33 2.70 -6.85
N ALA A 142 -19.37 2.86 -6.03
CA ALA A 142 -20.73 3.02 -6.53
C ALA A 142 -20.81 4.21 -7.48
N GLN A 143 -20.18 5.34 -7.12
CA GLN A 143 -20.09 6.51 -7.98
C GLN A 143 -19.23 6.26 -9.23
N GLU A 144 -18.04 5.67 -9.09
CA GLU A 144 -17.11 5.36 -10.21
C GLU A 144 -17.79 4.48 -11.28
N PHE A 145 -18.63 3.53 -10.86
CA PHE A 145 -19.30 2.56 -11.72
C PHE A 145 -20.78 2.88 -12.01
N CYS A 146 -21.28 4.05 -11.59
CA CYS A 146 -22.67 4.47 -11.77
C CYS A 146 -23.70 3.45 -11.24
N VAL A 147 -23.44 2.89 -10.05
CA VAL A 147 -24.34 1.98 -9.33
C VAL A 147 -25.16 2.79 -8.34
N GLU A 148 -26.49 2.74 -8.46
CA GLU A 148 -27.42 3.33 -7.49
C GLU A 148 -27.36 2.53 -6.18
N TRP A 149 -26.65 3.05 -5.18
CA TRP A 149 -26.43 2.39 -3.90
C TRP A 149 -26.52 3.37 -2.74
N ASP A 150 -27.29 3.01 -1.69
CA ASP A 150 -27.40 3.77 -0.44
C ASP A 150 -26.78 2.97 0.72
N SER A 151 -25.79 3.55 1.39
CA SER A 151 -25.03 2.90 2.47
C SER A 151 -25.83 2.73 3.77
N LYS A 152 -26.98 3.40 3.94
CA LYS A 152 -27.75 3.41 5.20
C LYS A 152 -28.10 2.01 5.72
N ALA A 153 -28.58 1.12 4.85
CA ALA A 153 -28.99 -0.23 5.26
C ALA A 153 -27.80 -1.07 5.74
N LEU A 154 -26.64 -0.92 5.09
CA LEU A 154 -25.40 -1.54 5.54
C LEU A 154 -24.92 -0.94 6.87
N GLU A 155 -24.89 0.39 6.99
CA GLU A 155 -24.49 1.08 8.21
C GLU A 155 -25.34 0.66 9.41
N GLN A 156 -26.66 0.62 9.26
CA GLN A 156 -27.58 0.15 10.31
C GLN A 156 -27.26 -1.27 10.76
N ARG A 157 -27.00 -2.19 9.82
CA ARG A 157 -26.57 -3.57 10.14
C ARG A 157 -25.22 -3.60 10.86
N LEU A 158 -24.26 -2.76 10.46
CA LEU A 158 -22.93 -2.68 11.08
C LEU A 158 -22.93 -2.03 12.48
N HIS A 159 -23.94 -1.21 12.78
CA HIS A 159 -24.17 -0.57 14.08
C HIS A 159 -25.06 -1.40 15.01
N SER A 160 -25.91 -2.26 14.46
CA SER A 160 -26.63 -3.23 15.26
C SER A 160 -25.59 -4.16 15.90
N PRO A 161 -25.56 -4.28 17.24
CA PRO A 161 -24.84 -5.38 17.85
C PRO A 161 -25.45 -6.65 17.25
N LEU A 162 -24.63 -7.45 16.56
CA LEU A 162 -25.04 -8.81 16.19
C LEU A 162 -25.65 -9.42 17.45
N LEU A 163 -26.90 -9.86 17.34
CA LEU A 163 -27.50 -10.77 18.30
C LEU A 163 -26.46 -11.87 18.54
N LEU A 164 -25.88 -11.84 19.74
CA LEU A 164 -25.01 -12.87 20.22
C LEU A 164 -25.82 -14.16 20.21
N LEU A 165 -25.34 -15.14 19.44
CA LEU A 165 -25.60 -16.57 19.59
C LEU A 165 -27.07 -17.01 19.47
N GLU A 166 -27.38 -17.73 18.38
CA GLU A 166 -28.15 -18.98 18.46
C GLU A 166 -27.42 -20.08 17.67
#